data_AF-A0A5N1L291-F1
#
_entry.id   AF-A0A5N1L291-F1
#
_cell.length_a   1.000
_cell.length_b   1.000
_cell.length_c   1.000
_cell.angle_alpha   90.00
_cell.angle_beta   90.00
_cell.angle_gamma   90.00
#
_symmetry.space_group_name_H-M   'P 1'
#
loop_
_entity.id
_entity.type
_entity.pdbx_description
1 polymer ?
#
loop_
_entity_poly.entity_id
_entity_poly.type
_entity_poly.pdbx_seq_one_letter_code
_entity_poly.pdbx_strand_id
1 'polypeptide(L)'
;MKRTRRATLRLVGGAAIGALSGCLAPGRNSSGDGGTETRTHPSPGTDPDTETDDGHTETATDDETPTDTPDGLPDDLSRVDTPPYEVGDVECHIDDSGEGDRDPLYLCANMASEPSLSFEQESTRGTLFADDGLEGPPDDDQDQLYATLLTEADDIGRFGDDSGDAYSLAADTDFGTHAALVVQTGWGSGSIVPHVKRIEETADGVHAFGCYTQPCVYTSDFTARTTVARFERPDALDSGVVSLTVDPSMRYNVATGEGVVTIDRLE
;
A
#
# COMPACT_ATOMS: atom_id res chain seq x y z
N MET A 1 -44.45 13.46 33.72
CA MET A 1 -44.74 14.93 33.68
C MET A 1 -43.98 15.58 32.52
N LYS A 2 -44.35 16.80 32.10
CA LYS A 2 -43.73 17.49 30.96
C LYS A 2 -42.36 18.10 31.32
N ARG A 3 -41.36 17.96 30.44
CA ARG A 3 -40.41 19.02 30.06
C ARG A 3 -40.20 18.98 28.55
N THR A 4 -39.80 20.09 27.95
CA THR A 4 -40.12 20.38 26.55
C THR A 4 -39.13 21.36 25.92
N ARG A 5 -38.58 20.97 24.75
CA ARG A 5 -37.83 21.79 23.77
C ARG A 5 -36.58 22.54 24.26
N ARG A 6 -35.51 22.40 23.48
CA ARG A 6 -35.05 23.51 22.62
C ARG A 6 -34.36 22.94 21.38
N ALA A 7 -34.82 23.37 20.20
CA ALA A 7 -34.07 23.27 18.95
C ALA A 7 -33.45 24.64 18.68
N THR A 8 -32.29 24.68 18.03
CA THR A 8 -31.61 25.91 17.64
C THR A 8 -31.29 25.82 16.15
N LEU A 9 -31.91 26.67 15.34
CA LEU A 9 -31.71 26.73 13.90
C LEU A 9 -30.92 28.00 13.53
N ARG A 10 -29.79 27.84 12.85
CA ARG A 10 -28.95 28.91 12.28
C ARG A 10 -28.08 28.31 11.16
N LEU A 11 -27.70 29.04 10.11
CA LEU A 11 -28.39 30.10 9.37
C LEU A 11 -27.74 30.14 7.96
N VAL A 12 -28.49 30.54 6.93
CA VAL A 12 -27.97 30.67 5.56
C VAL A 12 -26.90 31.76 5.47
N GLY A 13 -25.83 31.50 4.71
CA GLY A 13 -24.85 32.51 4.29
C GLY A 13 -23.95 31.96 3.18
N GLY A 14 -24.16 32.41 1.94
CA GLY A 14 -23.33 32.03 0.78
C GLY A 14 -22.78 33.25 0.05
N ALA A 15 -21.56 33.13 -0.46
CA ALA A 15 -20.91 34.06 -1.39
C ALA A 15 -19.96 33.24 -2.29
N ALA A 16 -19.57 33.77 -3.45
CA ALA A 16 -18.95 32.97 -4.51
C ALA A 16 -17.82 33.71 -5.26
N ILE A 17 -17.06 32.92 -6.03
CA ILE A 17 -16.09 33.31 -7.06
C ILE A 17 -14.76 33.89 -6.53
N GLY A 18 -13.64 33.33 -7.00
CA GLY A 18 -12.29 33.76 -6.65
C GLY A 18 -11.18 33.15 -7.51
N ALA A 19 -11.44 32.82 -8.78
CA ALA A 19 -10.43 32.25 -9.67
C ALA A 19 -9.43 33.34 -10.14
N LEU A 20 -8.12 33.10 -9.93
CA LEU A 20 -7.04 33.95 -10.44
C LEU A 20 -5.93 33.08 -11.05
N SER A 21 -5.90 32.99 -12.37
CA SER A 21 -4.73 32.50 -13.10
C SER A 21 -3.60 33.53 -12.98
N GLY A 22 -2.42 33.08 -12.53
CA GLY A 22 -1.19 33.89 -12.49
C GLY A 22 -0.09 33.24 -13.33
N CYS A 23 0.45 33.95 -14.31
CA CYS A 23 1.35 33.38 -15.31
C CYS A 23 2.79 33.16 -14.82
N LEU A 24 3.46 32.17 -15.42
CA LEU A 24 4.91 31.94 -15.35
C LEU A 24 5.71 33.22 -15.67
N ALA A 25 6.81 33.42 -14.95
CA ALA A 25 7.84 34.41 -15.26
C ALA A 25 9.24 33.75 -15.17
N PRO A 26 9.94 33.53 -16.31
CA PRO A 26 11.25 32.91 -16.31
C PRO A 26 12.38 33.92 -16.10
N GLY A 27 13.53 33.44 -15.61
CA GLY A 27 14.82 34.09 -15.84
C GLY A 27 15.61 34.47 -14.60
N ARG A 28 16.61 33.64 -14.26
CA ARG A 28 17.83 34.09 -13.60
C ARG A 28 19.04 33.32 -14.14
N ASN A 29 19.68 33.89 -15.16
CA ASN A 29 21.04 33.49 -15.49
C ASN A 29 21.97 33.97 -14.36
N SER A 30 22.86 33.10 -13.89
CA SER A 30 24.06 33.50 -13.16
C SER A 30 25.21 32.64 -13.64
N SER A 31 26.30 33.27 -14.05
CA SER A 31 27.45 32.59 -14.65
C SER A 31 28.31 31.88 -13.60
N GLY A 32 28.84 30.71 -13.97
CA GLY A 32 29.93 30.02 -13.28
C GLY A 32 30.84 29.40 -14.34
N ASP A 33 32.15 29.63 -14.24
CA ASP A 33 33.13 29.39 -15.31
C ASP A 33 34.28 28.46 -14.87
N GLY A 34 34.82 27.69 -15.82
CA GLY A 34 36.06 26.92 -15.71
C GLY A 34 36.04 25.66 -14.85
N GLY A 35 36.93 24.69 -15.15
CA GLY A 35 37.22 23.60 -14.19
C GLY A 35 37.71 22.25 -14.71
N THR A 36 37.96 22.04 -16.02
CA THR A 36 38.37 20.71 -16.53
C THR A 36 39.83 20.37 -16.18
N GLU A 37 40.09 19.82 -14.99
CA GLU A 37 41.41 19.27 -14.62
C GLU A 37 41.41 17.75 -14.41
N THR A 38 41.87 17.04 -15.44
CA THR A 38 42.25 15.62 -15.35
C THR A 38 43.43 15.45 -14.39
N ARG A 39 43.27 14.68 -13.31
CA ARG A 39 44.38 14.35 -12.37
C ARG A 39 44.53 12.85 -12.12
N THR A 40 45.27 12.22 -13.03
CA THR A 40 46.33 11.22 -12.81
C THR A 40 46.30 10.40 -11.50
N HIS A 41 46.08 9.09 -11.62
CA HIS A 41 46.38 8.11 -10.56
C HIS A 41 47.88 8.10 -10.18
N PRO A 42 48.18 7.84 -8.90
CA PRO A 42 49.39 7.10 -8.53
C PRO A 42 49.08 5.95 -7.57
N SER A 43 49.29 4.70 -8.01
CA SER A 43 49.39 3.54 -7.11
C SER A 43 50.85 3.32 -6.70
N PRO A 44 51.12 3.28 -5.40
CA PRO A 44 51.97 2.27 -4.77
C PRO A 44 51.20 1.60 -3.60
N GLY A 45 51.63 0.48 -3.01
CA GLY A 45 52.82 -0.34 -3.21
C GLY A 45 52.84 -1.44 -2.13
N THR A 46 53.53 -2.55 -2.39
CA THR A 46 53.27 -3.84 -1.72
C THR A 46 54.22 -4.11 -0.52
N ASP A 47 53.64 -4.51 0.62
CA ASP A 47 54.19 -5.42 1.67
C ASP A 47 55.42 -4.99 2.52
N PRO A 48 55.75 -5.69 3.65
CA PRO A 48 54.92 -6.46 4.61
C PRO A 48 55.30 -6.22 6.11
N ASP A 49 54.85 -7.13 7.00
CA ASP A 49 55.39 -7.50 8.33
C ASP A 49 55.15 -6.51 9.52
N THR A 50 55.00 -6.92 10.80
CA THR A 50 55.15 -8.24 11.46
C THR A 50 54.35 -8.38 12.79
N GLU A 51 54.22 -9.62 13.30
CA GLU A 51 54.02 -10.06 14.71
C GLU A 51 52.66 -9.81 15.44
N THR A 52 52.19 -10.61 16.42
CA THR A 52 52.43 -12.03 16.88
C THR A 52 51.40 -12.42 17.97
N ASP A 53 51.06 -13.72 18.09
CA ASP A 53 50.35 -14.42 19.19
C ASP A 53 48.91 -13.95 19.58
N ASP A 54 48.05 -14.74 20.24
CA ASP A 54 48.15 -16.15 20.68
C ASP A 54 46.80 -16.89 20.49
N GLY A 55 46.79 -18.22 20.57
CA GLY A 55 45.65 -19.06 20.18
C GLY A 55 44.58 -19.36 21.24
N HIS A 56 43.34 -19.51 20.79
CA HIS A 56 42.35 -20.35 21.48
C HIS A 56 41.50 -21.17 20.50
N THR A 57 41.23 -22.42 20.89
CA THR A 57 40.34 -23.33 20.17
C THR A 57 39.02 -23.40 20.90
N GLU A 58 37.95 -22.87 20.31
CA GLU A 58 36.60 -23.38 20.55
C GLU A 58 35.91 -23.59 19.21
N THR A 59 35.26 -24.75 19.07
CA THR A 59 34.40 -25.04 17.93
C THR A 59 33.10 -24.28 18.09
N ALA A 60 32.94 -23.18 17.37
CA ALA A 60 31.62 -22.64 17.11
C ALA A 60 30.81 -23.74 16.40
N THR A 61 29.72 -24.16 17.03
CA THR A 61 28.62 -24.81 16.32
C THR A 61 27.99 -23.80 15.39
N ASP A 62 27.69 -24.21 14.15
CA ASP A 62 26.77 -23.49 13.27
C ASP A 62 25.34 -23.63 13.84
N ASP A 63 25.11 -22.96 14.96
CA ASP A 63 23.79 -22.71 15.54
C ASP A 63 23.25 -21.46 14.83
N GLU A 64 22.97 -21.62 13.53
CA GLU A 64 22.32 -20.59 12.72
C GLU A 64 20.92 -20.34 13.31
N THR A 65 20.88 -19.39 14.23
CA THR A 65 19.64 -18.82 14.75
C THR A 65 18.85 -18.32 13.54
N PRO A 66 17.62 -18.82 13.32
CA PRO A 66 16.80 -18.33 12.23
C PRO A 66 16.70 -16.81 12.32
N THR A 67 17.15 -16.11 11.28
CA THR A 67 16.86 -14.70 11.13
C THR A 67 15.40 -14.60 10.68
N ASP A 68 14.51 -14.73 11.66
CA ASP A 68 13.08 -14.45 11.55
C ASP A 68 12.88 -12.95 11.32
N THR A 69 13.25 -12.48 10.13
CA THR A 69 12.77 -11.22 9.59
C THR A 69 11.41 -11.52 8.96
N PRO A 70 10.28 -10.97 9.46
CA PRO A 70 8.93 -11.37 9.07
C PRO A 70 8.49 -10.84 7.69
N ASP A 71 9.44 -10.53 6.80
CA ASP A 71 9.24 -9.91 5.49
C ASP A 71 8.83 -10.95 4.42
N GLY A 72 7.92 -11.86 4.74
CA GLY A 72 7.55 -12.97 3.88
C GLY A 72 6.21 -13.63 4.22
N LEU A 73 5.66 -14.36 3.24
CA LEU A 73 4.42 -15.12 3.42
C LEU A 73 4.63 -16.34 4.34
N PRO A 74 3.62 -16.73 5.13
CA PRO A 74 3.59 -18.01 5.84
C PRO A 74 3.79 -19.22 4.90
N ASP A 75 4.44 -20.27 5.40
CA ASP A 75 4.79 -21.50 4.65
C ASP A 75 3.60 -22.19 3.93
N ASP A 76 2.36 -21.98 4.40
CA ASP A 76 1.15 -22.55 3.80
C ASP A 76 0.48 -21.66 2.74
N LEU A 77 1.01 -20.46 2.48
CA LEU A 77 0.50 -19.49 1.50
C LEU A 77 1.48 -19.26 0.34
N SER A 78 1.09 -19.69 -0.86
CA SER A 78 1.78 -19.34 -2.11
C SER A 78 1.59 -17.86 -2.46
N ARG A 79 2.56 -17.23 -3.13
CA ARG A 79 2.43 -15.85 -3.65
C ARG A 79 1.18 -15.65 -4.51
N VAL A 80 0.90 -16.63 -5.38
CA VAL A 80 -0.25 -16.66 -6.29
C VAL A 80 -0.99 -17.98 -6.10
N ASP A 81 -2.30 -17.93 -5.97
CA ASP A 81 -3.18 -19.10 -5.94
C ASP A 81 -4.54 -18.81 -6.61
N THR A 82 -5.47 -19.77 -6.54
CA THR A 82 -6.83 -19.63 -7.06
C THR A 82 -7.79 -19.23 -5.94
N PRO A 83 -8.71 -18.26 -6.15
CA PRO A 83 -9.71 -17.87 -5.16
C PRO A 83 -10.47 -19.07 -4.57
N PRO A 84 -10.66 -19.17 -3.24
CA PRO A 84 -11.32 -20.30 -2.59
C PRO A 84 -12.86 -20.29 -2.73
N TYR A 85 -13.39 -19.57 -3.72
CA TYR A 85 -14.80 -19.38 -4.02
C TYR A 85 -14.99 -19.16 -5.52
N GLU A 86 -16.15 -19.53 -6.06
CA GLU A 86 -16.43 -19.38 -7.49
C GLU A 86 -16.59 -17.90 -7.85
N VAL A 87 -15.74 -17.41 -8.76
CA VAL A 87 -15.89 -16.09 -9.40
C VAL A 87 -16.47 -16.33 -10.79
N GLY A 88 -17.59 -15.68 -11.10
CA GLY A 88 -18.13 -15.70 -12.46
C GLY A 88 -17.25 -14.88 -13.39
N ASP A 89 -16.97 -15.42 -14.59
CA ASP A 89 -16.48 -14.59 -15.68
C ASP A 89 -17.61 -13.63 -16.10
N VAL A 90 -17.29 -12.34 -16.12
CA VAL A 90 -18.22 -11.25 -16.44
C VAL A 90 -17.60 -10.44 -17.56
N GLU A 91 -18.05 -10.74 -18.79
CA GLU A 91 -17.86 -9.84 -19.94
C GLU A 91 -18.33 -8.44 -19.55
N CYS A 92 -17.53 -7.42 -19.85
CA CYS A 92 -17.96 -6.04 -19.67
C CYS A 92 -18.41 -5.45 -21.00
N HIS A 93 -19.58 -4.82 -21.00
CA HIS A 93 -20.12 -4.14 -22.15
C HIS A 93 -19.84 -2.65 -22.05
N ILE A 94 -18.96 -2.14 -22.92
CA ILE A 94 -18.67 -0.72 -23.07
C ILE A 94 -19.79 -0.06 -23.90
N ASP A 95 -20.35 1.04 -23.40
CA ASP A 95 -21.41 1.79 -24.10
C ASP A 95 -20.85 2.93 -25.00
N ASP A 96 -21.74 3.67 -25.66
CA ASP A 96 -21.38 4.81 -26.52
C ASP A 96 -20.68 5.98 -25.78
N SER A 97 -20.66 5.99 -24.45
CA SER A 97 -19.94 6.97 -23.62
C SER A 97 -18.50 6.53 -23.28
N GLY A 98 -18.19 5.24 -23.40
CA GLY A 98 -16.93 4.64 -22.98
C GLY A 98 -16.93 4.11 -21.54
N GLU A 99 -18.05 4.17 -20.83
CA GLU A 99 -18.23 3.54 -19.53
C GLU A 99 -18.62 2.06 -19.69
N GLY A 100 -18.23 1.22 -18.72
CA GLY A 100 -18.53 -0.21 -18.71
C GLY A 100 -19.55 -0.58 -17.64
N ASP A 101 -20.41 -1.57 -17.92
CA ASP A 101 -21.54 -1.96 -17.06
C ASP A 101 -21.22 -2.97 -15.94
N ARG A 102 -20.02 -3.55 -15.94
CA ARG A 102 -19.60 -4.56 -14.95
C ARG A 102 -19.48 -3.97 -13.54
N ASP A 103 -20.06 -4.67 -12.56
CA ASP A 103 -19.94 -4.34 -11.13
C ASP A 103 -18.46 -4.30 -10.72
N PRO A 104 -17.95 -3.18 -10.18
CA PRO A 104 -16.54 -3.08 -9.76
C PRO A 104 -16.17 -4.08 -8.66
N LEU A 105 -17.13 -4.64 -7.91
CA LEU A 105 -16.89 -5.62 -6.85
C LEU A 105 -17.22 -7.07 -7.26
N TYR A 106 -17.36 -7.37 -8.56
CA TYR A 106 -17.71 -8.73 -9.03
C TYR A 106 -16.73 -9.82 -8.54
N LEU A 107 -15.42 -9.50 -8.48
CA LEU A 107 -14.38 -10.38 -7.92
C LEU A 107 -14.57 -10.72 -6.43
N CYS A 108 -15.30 -9.88 -5.68
CA CYS A 108 -15.65 -10.09 -4.27
C CYS A 108 -17.10 -10.61 -4.08
N ALA A 109 -17.90 -10.77 -5.14
CA ALA A 109 -19.36 -10.95 -5.01
C ALA A 109 -19.75 -12.22 -4.23
N ASN A 110 -19.00 -13.31 -4.40
CA ASN A 110 -19.20 -14.59 -3.72
C ASN A 110 -18.23 -14.81 -2.55
N MET A 111 -17.39 -13.82 -2.19
CA MET A 111 -16.49 -13.93 -1.04
C MET A 111 -17.30 -13.86 0.27
N ALA A 112 -16.94 -14.72 1.24
CA ALA A 112 -17.48 -14.64 2.60
C ALA A 112 -17.28 -13.24 3.20
N SER A 113 -18.34 -12.69 3.80
CA SER A 113 -18.40 -11.29 4.23
C SER A 113 -18.68 -11.10 5.73
N GLU A 114 -18.53 -12.16 6.52
CA GLU A 114 -18.60 -12.13 7.99
C GLU A 114 -17.15 -12.23 8.50
N PRO A 115 -16.56 -11.12 9.00
CA PRO A 115 -15.20 -11.12 9.55
C PRO A 115 -15.18 -11.56 11.01
N SER A 116 -14.03 -12.02 11.49
CA SER A 116 -13.82 -12.18 12.94
C SER A 116 -13.56 -10.85 13.65
N LEU A 117 -12.93 -9.88 12.96
CA LEU A 117 -12.64 -8.53 13.48
C LEU A 117 -13.58 -7.50 12.84
N SER A 118 -14.17 -6.62 13.65
CA SER A 118 -14.94 -5.49 13.12
C SER A 118 -13.99 -4.44 12.54
N PHE A 119 -14.37 -3.88 11.38
CA PHE A 119 -13.55 -2.90 10.67
C PHE A 119 -14.41 -1.93 9.85
N GLU A 120 -13.82 -0.77 9.55
CA GLU A 120 -14.31 0.21 8.57
C GLU A 120 -13.18 0.52 7.57
N GLN A 121 -13.50 0.94 6.34
CA GLN A 121 -12.46 1.25 5.35
C GLN A 121 -12.81 2.45 4.47
N GLU A 122 -11.80 3.28 4.19
CA GLU A 122 -11.88 4.44 3.31
C GLU A 122 -10.79 4.38 2.24
N SER A 123 -11.06 4.98 1.08
CA SER A 123 -10.18 4.89 -0.10
C SER A 123 -9.84 6.26 -0.68
N THR A 124 -8.66 6.37 -1.31
CA THR A 124 -8.18 7.60 -1.94
C THR A 124 -7.41 7.31 -3.25
N ARG A 125 -7.15 8.37 -4.03
CA ARG A 125 -6.25 8.35 -5.19
C ARG A 125 -4.87 8.84 -4.76
N GLY A 126 -3.82 8.18 -5.23
CA GLY A 126 -2.45 8.38 -4.80
C GLY A 126 -1.97 7.31 -3.82
N THR A 127 -0.67 7.31 -3.55
CA THR A 127 -0.07 6.69 -2.36
C THR A 127 -0.41 7.55 -1.13
N LEU A 128 -0.40 6.96 0.07
CA LEU A 128 -0.43 7.73 1.33
C LEU A 128 0.97 8.05 1.87
N PHE A 129 2.00 7.30 1.50
CA PHE A 129 3.37 7.47 1.98
C PHE A 129 4.18 8.42 1.09
N ALA A 130 5.16 9.10 1.70
CA ALA A 130 6.07 10.00 1.00
C ALA A 130 7.27 9.25 0.37
N ASP A 131 7.91 8.38 1.15
CA ASP A 131 9.17 7.70 0.81
C ASP A 131 9.04 6.15 0.82
N ASP A 132 7.87 5.61 1.19
CA ASP A 132 7.55 4.16 1.19
C ASP A 132 6.51 3.84 0.09
N GLY A 133 6.38 2.55 -0.26
CA GLY A 133 5.26 2.05 -1.08
C GLY A 133 5.58 1.93 -2.56
N LEU A 134 4.62 2.26 -3.43
CA LEU A 134 4.62 1.93 -4.88
C LEU A 134 5.74 2.63 -5.69
N GLU A 135 6.92 2.02 -5.76
CA GLU A 135 8.02 2.45 -6.61
C GLU A 135 7.84 1.97 -8.07
N GLY A 136 7.22 2.80 -8.91
CA GLY A 136 7.13 2.56 -10.36
C GLY A 136 8.33 3.13 -11.13
N PRO A 137 9.26 2.31 -11.68
CA PRO A 137 10.20 2.80 -12.69
C PRO A 137 9.43 3.20 -13.97
N PRO A 138 9.88 4.25 -14.71
CA PRO A 138 9.06 4.90 -15.73
C PRO A 138 8.84 4.11 -17.04
N ASP A 139 9.44 2.93 -17.15
CA ASP A 139 9.43 2.07 -18.34
C ASP A 139 8.73 0.72 -18.09
N ASP A 140 8.02 0.56 -16.97
CA ASP A 140 7.41 -0.71 -16.56
C ASP A 140 5.87 -0.66 -16.61
N ASP A 141 5.29 -1.36 -17.60
CA ASP A 141 3.84 -1.57 -17.80
C ASP A 141 3.33 -2.86 -17.09
N GLN A 142 4.15 -3.38 -16.18
CA GLN A 142 3.72 -4.21 -15.03
C GLN A 142 2.81 -3.33 -13.92
N ASP A 143 0.88 -3.77 -12.70
CA ASP A 143 -0.10 -3.32 -11.62
C ASP A 143 0.41 -3.77 -10.22
N GLN A 144 1.08 -2.89 -9.48
CA GLN A 144 1.86 -3.24 -8.27
C GLN A 144 0.94 -3.33 -7.06
N LEU A 145 1.27 -4.19 -6.08
CA LEU A 145 0.71 -4.15 -4.73
C LEU A 145 1.74 -3.69 -3.69
N TYR A 146 1.28 -2.97 -2.68
CA TYR A 146 2.01 -2.75 -1.43
C TYR A 146 1.05 -2.87 -0.25
N ALA A 147 1.50 -3.48 0.86
CA ALA A 147 0.71 -3.64 2.08
C ALA A 147 1.57 -3.37 3.33
N THR A 148 1.01 -2.65 4.30
CA THR A 148 1.67 -2.39 5.59
C THR A 148 0.64 -2.19 6.71
N LEU A 149 0.99 -2.61 7.92
CA LEU A 149 0.23 -2.31 9.13
C LEU A 149 0.74 -1.00 9.74
N LEU A 150 -0.20 -0.22 10.29
CA LEU A 150 0.07 0.88 11.20
C LEU A 150 -0.39 0.42 12.59
N THR A 151 0.52 0.45 13.55
CA THR A 151 0.29 -0.10 14.90
C THR A 151 0.61 0.89 16.02
N GLU A 152 1.29 1.99 15.71
CA GLU A 152 1.58 3.08 16.65
C GLU A 152 1.27 4.45 16.03
N ALA A 153 1.08 5.48 16.87
CA ALA A 153 0.75 6.83 16.37
C ALA A 153 1.87 7.46 15.53
N ASP A 154 3.13 7.02 15.73
CA ASP A 154 4.28 7.51 14.99
C ASP A 154 4.31 6.98 13.53
N ASP A 155 3.58 5.89 13.20
CA ASP A 155 3.43 5.41 11.82
C ASP A 155 2.78 6.45 10.90
N ILE A 156 1.87 7.28 11.43
CA ILE A 156 1.23 8.37 10.67
C ILE A 156 2.27 9.40 10.20
N GLY A 157 3.41 9.52 10.90
CA GLY A 157 4.53 10.38 10.50
C GLY A 157 5.26 9.95 9.23
N ARG A 158 4.93 8.79 8.65
CA ARG A 158 5.45 8.27 7.37
C ARG A 158 4.63 8.73 6.15
N PHE A 159 3.47 9.37 6.38
CA PHE A 159 2.59 9.83 5.32
C PHE A 159 3.11 11.09 4.59
N GLY A 160 2.61 11.29 3.36
CA GLY A 160 2.90 12.44 2.50
C GLY A 160 1.97 13.64 2.73
N ASP A 161 1.43 14.23 1.66
CA ASP A 161 0.56 15.41 1.78
C ASP A 161 -0.80 15.09 2.45
N ASP A 162 -1.02 15.65 3.65
CA ASP A 162 -2.17 15.47 4.54
C ASP A 162 -3.56 15.84 3.91
N SER A 163 -4.12 15.03 3.01
CA SER A 163 -5.51 15.21 2.57
C SER A 163 -6.22 13.95 2.05
N GLY A 164 -7.35 13.61 2.68
CA GLY A 164 -8.27 12.57 2.21
C GLY A 164 -9.01 11.85 3.33
N ASP A 165 -10.09 11.17 3.00
CA ASP A 165 -10.88 10.40 3.98
C ASP A 165 -10.10 9.18 4.48
N ALA A 166 -9.33 8.52 3.61
CA ALA A 166 -8.40 7.44 3.98
C ALA A 166 -7.26 7.91 4.92
N TYR A 167 -6.67 9.09 4.66
CA TYR A 167 -5.71 9.73 5.58
C TYR A 167 -6.37 9.97 6.95
N SER A 168 -7.57 10.56 6.94
CA SER A 168 -8.30 10.91 8.17
C SER A 168 -8.65 9.67 9.00
N LEU A 169 -9.09 8.58 8.35
CA LEU A 169 -9.39 7.31 9.00
C LEU A 169 -8.17 6.73 9.74
N ALA A 170 -7.00 6.76 9.11
CA ALA A 170 -5.74 6.34 9.72
C ALA A 170 -5.33 7.29 10.86
N ALA A 171 -5.30 8.61 10.63
CA ALA A 171 -4.86 9.60 11.60
C ALA A 171 -5.77 9.69 12.85
N ASP A 172 -7.07 9.43 12.72
CA ASP A 172 -8.03 9.36 13.84
C ASP A 172 -8.05 7.97 14.53
N THR A 173 -7.08 7.08 14.28
CA THR A 173 -7.00 5.74 14.90
C THR A 173 -6.51 5.81 16.35
N ASP A 174 -7.32 5.30 17.29
CA ASP A 174 -6.84 4.99 18.64
C ASP A 174 -6.05 3.68 18.62
N PHE A 175 -4.73 3.78 18.41
CA PHE A 175 -3.82 2.62 18.36
C PHE A 175 -3.76 1.80 19.66
N GLY A 176 -4.33 2.31 20.77
CA GLY A 176 -4.50 1.55 22.01
C GLY A 176 -5.68 0.56 22.00
N THR A 177 -6.56 0.64 21.00
CA THR A 177 -7.74 -0.24 20.84
C THR A 177 -7.99 -0.73 19.41
N HIS A 178 -7.37 -0.10 18.42
CA HIS A 178 -7.49 -0.39 16.99
C HIS A 178 -6.11 -0.48 16.34
N ALA A 179 -6.07 -0.98 15.11
CA ALA A 179 -4.95 -0.84 14.20
C ALA A 179 -5.46 -0.51 12.79
N ALA A 180 -4.57 -0.15 11.87
CA ALA A 180 -4.94 0.17 10.50
C ALA A 180 -4.08 -0.61 9.50
N LEU A 181 -4.72 -1.24 8.52
CA LEU A 181 -4.08 -1.86 7.38
C LEU A 181 -4.12 -0.87 6.20
N VAL A 182 -2.97 -0.57 5.61
CA VAL A 182 -2.88 0.20 4.36
C VAL A 182 -2.60 -0.77 3.21
N VAL A 183 -3.44 -0.74 2.18
CA VAL A 183 -3.26 -1.48 0.93
C VAL A 183 -3.19 -0.50 -0.23
N GLN A 184 -2.16 -0.59 -1.07
CA GLN A 184 -1.96 0.28 -2.22
C GLN A 184 -1.84 -0.51 -3.52
N THR A 185 -2.31 0.08 -4.63
CA THR A 185 -2.27 -0.52 -5.98
C THR A 185 -1.79 0.47 -7.06
N GLY A 186 -0.90 0.03 -7.94
CA GLY A 186 -0.72 0.58 -9.30
C GLY A 186 -1.47 -0.26 -10.36
N TRP A 187 -1.43 0.04 -11.66
CA TRP A 187 -0.81 1.20 -12.32
C TRP A 187 -1.78 1.98 -13.24
N GLY A 188 -2.36 1.44 -14.31
CA GLY A 188 -3.07 2.23 -15.37
C GLY A 188 -4.38 2.96 -15.00
N SER A 189 -4.78 4.07 -15.66
CA SER A 189 -5.73 5.12 -15.15
C SER A 189 -6.92 4.70 -14.29
N GLY A 190 -7.64 3.65 -14.69
CA GLY A 190 -8.74 3.04 -13.95
C GLY A 190 -8.28 2.29 -12.70
N SER A 191 -7.12 2.66 -12.15
CA SER A 191 -6.28 1.81 -11.31
C SER A 191 -7.01 1.35 -10.05
N ILE A 192 -6.60 0.17 -9.63
CA ILE A 192 -7.55 -0.87 -9.31
C ILE A 192 -7.84 -0.82 -7.81
N VAL A 193 -8.85 -0.05 -7.39
CA VAL A 193 -9.10 0.25 -5.96
C VAL A 193 -9.13 -1.05 -5.14
N PRO A 194 -8.23 -1.23 -4.16
CA PRO A 194 -8.25 -2.42 -3.33
C PRO A 194 -9.43 -2.33 -2.37
N HIS A 195 -10.33 -3.31 -2.41
CA HIS A 195 -11.46 -3.42 -1.47
C HIS A 195 -11.18 -4.55 -0.48
N VAL A 196 -11.01 -4.20 0.79
CA VAL A 196 -10.97 -5.17 1.89
C VAL A 196 -12.40 -5.57 2.20
N LYS A 197 -12.71 -6.84 2.01
CA LYS A 197 -14.04 -7.43 2.19
C LYS A 197 -14.24 -7.99 3.60
N ARG A 198 -13.15 -8.46 4.22
CA ARG A 198 -13.13 -9.23 5.46
C ARG A 198 -11.74 -9.14 6.10
N ILE A 199 -11.65 -9.11 7.43
CA ILE A 199 -10.40 -9.27 8.17
C ILE A 199 -10.59 -10.34 9.24
N GLU A 200 -9.69 -11.31 9.26
CA GLU A 200 -9.63 -12.38 10.26
C GLU A 200 -8.47 -12.15 11.21
N GLU A 201 -8.64 -12.53 12.47
CA GLU A 201 -7.59 -12.69 13.47
C GLU A 201 -6.87 -14.02 13.24
N THR A 202 -5.54 -14.02 13.33
CA THR A 202 -4.69 -15.21 13.28
C THR A 202 -4.02 -15.44 14.64
N ALA A 203 -3.09 -16.39 14.76
CA ALA A 203 -2.35 -16.59 16.01
C ALA A 203 -1.35 -15.45 16.29
N ASP A 204 -0.88 -14.78 15.23
CA ASP A 204 0.27 -13.87 15.25
C ASP A 204 -0.07 -12.49 14.63
N GLY A 205 -1.35 -12.20 14.40
CA GLY A 205 -1.83 -10.97 13.79
C GLY A 205 -3.13 -11.10 12.99
N VAL A 206 -3.12 -10.66 11.72
CA VAL A 206 -4.34 -10.58 10.88
C VAL A 206 -4.18 -11.12 9.47
N HIS A 207 -5.29 -11.64 8.93
CA HIS A 207 -5.43 -12.01 7.52
C HIS A 207 -6.61 -11.26 6.88
N ALA A 208 -6.30 -10.24 6.09
CA ALA A 208 -7.28 -9.48 5.32
C ALA A 208 -7.56 -10.18 3.98
N PHE A 209 -8.84 -10.21 3.59
CA PHE A 209 -9.31 -10.77 2.32
C PHE A 209 -10.08 -9.72 1.53
N GLY A 210 -9.86 -9.69 0.21
CA GLY A 210 -10.47 -8.68 -0.65
C GLY A 210 -10.29 -8.94 -2.14
N CYS A 211 -10.51 -7.91 -2.94
CA CYS A 211 -10.31 -7.92 -4.38
C CYS A 211 -9.98 -6.51 -4.90
N TYR A 212 -9.63 -6.38 -6.17
CA TYR A 212 -9.48 -5.07 -6.82
C TYR A 212 -10.71 -4.72 -7.68
N THR A 213 -11.02 -3.43 -7.83
CA THR A 213 -12.06 -2.97 -8.76
C THR A 213 -11.63 -2.97 -10.24
N GLN A 214 -11.55 -4.14 -10.88
CA GLN A 214 -11.00 -4.26 -12.25
C GLN A 214 -11.79 -3.40 -13.27
N PRO A 215 -11.21 -2.32 -13.85
CA PRO A 215 -11.90 -1.47 -14.81
C PRO A 215 -12.11 -2.19 -16.15
N CYS A 216 -13.15 -1.80 -16.88
CA CYS A 216 -13.42 -2.37 -18.21
C CYS A 216 -12.61 -1.72 -19.34
N VAL A 217 -12.14 -0.49 -19.13
CA VAL A 217 -11.21 0.21 -20.03
C VAL A 217 -9.91 0.40 -19.26
N TYR A 218 -8.82 -0.13 -19.83
CA TYR A 218 -7.50 -0.07 -19.24
C TYR A 218 -6.59 0.82 -20.11
N THR A 219 -5.80 1.71 -19.50
CA THR A 219 -4.87 2.62 -20.19
C THR A 219 -3.53 2.70 -19.44
N SER A 220 -2.43 2.85 -20.17
CA SER A 220 -1.04 2.76 -19.65
C SER A 220 -0.52 4.06 -19.01
N ASP A 221 -1.28 4.65 -18.10
CA ASP A 221 -0.90 5.88 -17.39
C ASP A 221 -0.98 5.70 -15.87
N PHE A 222 0.20 5.67 -15.23
CA PHE A 222 0.35 5.36 -13.81
C PHE A 222 -0.51 6.27 -12.91
N THR A 223 -1.33 5.62 -12.08
CA THR A 223 -2.17 6.17 -11.04
C THR A 223 -2.15 5.20 -9.87
N ALA A 224 -1.74 5.65 -8.69
CA ALA A 224 -1.90 4.87 -7.47
C ALA A 224 -3.34 4.97 -6.91
N ARG A 225 -3.79 3.91 -6.22
CA ARG A 225 -4.88 3.95 -5.23
C ARG A 225 -4.37 3.49 -3.89
N THR A 226 -5.02 3.96 -2.83
CA THR A 226 -4.83 3.46 -1.48
C THR A 226 -6.18 3.22 -0.82
N THR A 227 -6.32 2.11 -0.10
CA THR A 227 -7.40 1.89 0.86
C THR A 227 -6.79 1.68 2.25
N VAL A 228 -7.37 2.35 3.23
CA VAL A 228 -7.09 2.16 4.65
C VAL A 228 -8.26 1.38 5.25
N ALA A 229 -7.99 0.28 5.94
CA ALA A 229 -8.97 -0.44 6.73
C ALA A 229 -8.57 -0.36 8.22
N ARG A 230 -9.40 0.31 9.04
CA ARG A 230 -9.22 0.40 10.49
C ARG A 230 -10.03 -0.70 11.17
N PHE A 231 -9.39 -1.49 12.02
CA PHE A 231 -9.96 -2.69 12.64
C PHE A 231 -9.70 -2.75 14.15
N GLU A 232 -10.56 -3.47 14.88
CA GLU A 232 -10.38 -3.78 16.31
C GLU A 232 -9.04 -4.51 16.53
N ARG A 233 -8.19 -4.02 17.44
CA ARG A 233 -6.83 -4.57 17.61
C ARG A 233 -6.89 -5.95 18.30
N PRO A 234 -6.40 -7.04 17.67
CA PRO A 234 -6.27 -8.35 18.31
C PRO A 234 -5.21 -8.36 19.42
N ASP A 235 -5.24 -9.39 20.28
CA ASP A 235 -4.31 -9.52 21.42
C ASP A 235 -2.84 -9.72 20.98
N ALA A 236 -2.61 -10.27 19.77
CA ALA A 236 -1.33 -10.37 19.09
C ALA A 236 -1.42 -9.69 17.71
N LEU A 237 -0.42 -8.88 17.34
CA LEU A 237 -0.38 -8.15 16.07
C LEU A 237 1.07 -7.92 15.63
N ASP A 238 1.80 -9.01 15.48
CA ASP A 238 3.21 -9.02 15.09
C ASP A 238 3.36 -9.13 13.55
N SER A 239 2.32 -9.58 12.85
CA SER A 239 2.30 -9.81 11.41
C SER A 239 0.94 -9.49 10.75
N GLY A 240 0.92 -9.45 9.42
CA GLY A 240 -0.30 -9.30 8.64
C GLY A 240 -0.15 -9.89 7.23
N VAL A 241 -1.23 -10.45 6.69
CA VAL A 241 -1.30 -10.94 5.30
C VAL A 241 -2.54 -10.37 4.62
N VAL A 242 -2.42 -10.01 3.35
CA VAL A 242 -3.50 -9.51 2.50
C VAL A 242 -3.67 -10.42 1.29
N SER A 243 -4.80 -11.13 1.22
CA SER A 243 -5.21 -11.97 0.10
C SER A 243 -6.20 -11.24 -0.79
N LEU A 244 -5.79 -10.87 -2.01
CA LEU A 244 -6.60 -10.06 -2.93
C LEU A 244 -6.84 -10.79 -4.25
N THR A 245 -8.10 -11.01 -4.58
CA THR A 245 -8.53 -11.61 -5.85
C THR A 245 -8.43 -10.57 -6.97
N VAL A 246 -7.72 -10.94 -8.04
CA VAL A 246 -7.27 -10.00 -9.11
C VAL A 246 -7.97 -10.26 -10.45
N ASP A 247 -8.39 -11.51 -10.63
CA ASP A 247 -8.99 -12.10 -11.82
C ASP A 247 -9.81 -13.33 -11.36
N PRO A 248 -10.84 -13.81 -12.09
CA PRO A 248 -11.61 -14.98 -11.66
C PRO A 248 -10.80 -16.26 -11.39
N SER A 249 -9.60 -16.39 -11.98
CA SER A 249 -8.70 -17.53 -11.79
C SER A 249 -7.64 -17.32 -10.70
N MET A 250 -7.41 -16.08 -10.25
CA MET A 250 -6.15 -15.69 -9.61
C MET A 250 -6.33 -14.76 -8.40
N ARG A 251 -5.58 -15.07 -7.34
CA ARG A 251 -5.50 -14.32 -6.09
C ARG A 251 -4.03 -14.17 -5.71
N TYR A 252 -3.63 -12.94 -5.36
CA TYR A 252 -2.30 -12.64 -4.82
C TYR A 252 -2.35 -12.55 -3.31
N ASN A 253 -1.31 -13.10 -2.66
CA ASN A 253 -1.10 -12.99 -1.23
C ASN A 253 0.13 -12.11 -0.99
N VAL A 254 0.03 -11.13 -0.08
CA VAL A 254 1.11 -10.20 0.27
C VAL A 254 1.21 -10.04 1.78
N ALA A 255 2.40 -10.23 2.35
CA ALA A 255 2.72 -9.99 3.75
C ALA A 255 2.91 -8.49 4.00
N THR A 256 2.47 -7.98 5.14
CA THR A 256 2.55 -6.56 5.46
C THR A 256 3.98 -6.20 5.88
N GLY A 257 4.66 -5.38 5.06
CA GLY A 257 6.05 -4.97 5.30
C GLY A 257 7.07 -5.50 4.28
N GLU A 258 6.74 -6.54 3.51
CA GLU A 258 7.70 -7.17 2.56
C GLU A 258 8.11 -6.32 1.34
N GLY A 259 7.63 -5.06 1.27
CA GLY A 259 7.86 -4.14 0.16
C GLY A 259 6.81 -4.26 -0.95
N VAL A 260 7.22 -3.92 -2.18
CA VAL A 260 6.33 -3.89 -3.35
C VAL A 260 6.33 -5.24 -4.05
N VAL A 261 5.14 -5.72 -4.41
CA VAL A 261 4.92 -6.98 -5.12
C VAL A 261 4.36 -6.68 -6.51
N THR A 262 5.05 -7.15 -7.54
CA THR A 262 4.62 -7.06 -8.95
C THR A 262 3.56 -8.14 -9.26
N ILE A 263 2.50 -7.78 -9.99
CA ILE A 263 1.43 -8.70 -10.39
C ILE A 263 1.63 -9.11 -11.85
N ASP A 264 2.21 -10.28 -12.08
CA ASP A 264 2.28 -10.90 -13.41
C ASP A 264 0.85 -11.04 -13.98
N ARG A 265 0.57 -10.29 -15.06
CA ARG A 265 -0.63 -10.48 -15.89
C ARG A 265 -0.36 -11.62 -16.86
N LEU A 266 -1.22 -12.64 -16.86
CA LEU A 266 -1.18 -13.70 -17.88
C LEU A 266 -1.65 -13.14 -19.23
N GLU A 267 -0.95 -13.51 -20.31
CA GLU A 267 -1.29 -13.22 -21.71
C GLU A 267 -2.36 -14.18 -22.29
#